data_AF-A0A7Y2GU16-F1
#
_entry.id   AF-A0A7Y2GU16-F1
#
_cell.length_a   1.000
_cell.length_b   1.000
_cell.length_c   1.000
_cell.angle_alpha   90.00
_cell.angle_beta   90.00
_cell.angle_gamma   90.00
#
_symmetry.space_group_name_H-M   'P 1'
#
loop_
_entity.id
_entity.type
_entity.pdbx_description
1 polymer ?
#
loop_
_entity_poly.entity_id
_entity_poly.type
_entity_poly.pdbx_seq_one_letter_code
_entity_poly.pdbx_strand_id
1 'polypeptide(L)'
;IELEGGRENMTMAEIYKIAGFNKVEKINIGFVTKFLFWLRELIGRAMGWDDDKELLESNSYISRLSDDQKADSLLESGQMSDDTRILYCYKDELLGEIINKTVHCFWLMASEKTKAGYNLISAVYVKRLNWRTPIYMALVTPMLKWIIYPSILKDVKRRWAREFPDNTADLQDELARR
;
A
#
# COMPACT_ATOMS: atom_id res chain seq x y z
N ILE A 1 -11.90 -0.85 3.39
CA ILE A 1 -12.42 -0.76 2.02
C ILE A 1 -13.07 -2.08 1.74
N GLU A 2 -14.34 -2.06 1.43
CA GLU A 2 -15.06 -3.25 1.03
C GLU A 2 -14.77 -3.55 -0.43
N LEU A 3 -14.41 -4.80 -0.67
CA LEU A 3 -14.19 -5.42 -1.96
C LEU A 3 -15.18 -6.56 -2.07
N GLU A 4 -16.21 -6.38 -2.89
CA GLU A 4 -17.26 -7.37 -3.11
C GLU A 4 -16.75 -8.52 -4.00
N GLY A 5 -17.24 -9.73 -3.77
CA GLY A 5 -16.79 -10.93 -4.47
C GLY A 5 -15.43 -11.45 -3.99
N GLY A 6 -14.59 -11.89 -4.94
CA GLY A 6 -13.34 -12.59 -4.64
C GLY A 6 -13.53 -14.10 -4.43
N ARG A 7 -12.42 -14.83 -4.51
CA ARG A 7 -12.40 -16.29 -4.28
C ARG A 7 -12.44 -16.61 -2.80
N GLU A 8 -12.84 -17.83 -2.46
CA GLU A 8 -12.73 -18.30 -1.08
C GLU A 8 -11.26 -18.42 -0.65
N ASN A 9 -10.97 -18.00 0.59
CA ASN A 9 -9.66 -18.14 1.24
C ASN A 9 -8.50 -17.45 0.50
N MET A 10 -8.74 -16.32 -0.14
CA MET A 10 -7.68 -15.53 -0.76
C MET A 10 -6.69 -15.05 0.29
N THR A 11 -5.41 -15.16 -0.05
CA THR A 11 -4.32 -14.65 0.79
C THR A 11 -4.11 -13.16 0.57
N MET A 12 -3.52 -12.49 1.56
CA MET A 12 -3.13 -11.09 1.45
C MET A 12 -2.18 -10.87 0.27
N ALA A 13 -1.27 -11.81 -0.02
CA ALA A 13 -0.37 -11.72 -1.17
C ALA A 13 -1.14 -11.69 -2.51
N GLU A 14 -2.22 -12.47 -2.64
CA GLU A 14 -3.08 -12.45 -3.82
C GLU A 14 -3.89 -11.16 -3.89
N ILE A 15 -4.50 -10.75 -2.77
CA ILE A 15 -5.29 -9.51 -2.71
C ILE A 15 -4.41 -8.30 -3.04
N TYR A 16 -3.20 -8.23 -2.46
CA TYR A 16 -2.20 -7.20 -2.71
C TYR A 16 -1.86 -7.07 -4.20
N LYS A 17 -1.67 -8.20 -4.88
CA LYS A 17 -1.37 -8.24 -6.32
C LYS A 17 -2.58 -7.86 -7.19
N ILE A 18 -3.78 -8.37 -6.88
CA ILE A 18 -5.00 -8.14 -7.69
C ILE A 18 -5.52 -6.71 -7.53
N ALA A 19 -5.59 -6.22 -6.29
CA ALA A 19 -5.87 -4.81 -6.02
C ALA A 19 -4.78 -3.90 -6.62
N GLY A 20 -3.61 -4.46 -6.90
CA GLY A 20 -2.49 -3.82 -7.57
C GLY A 20 -1.82 -2.75 -6.71
N PHE A 21 -1.79 -3.02 -5.40
CA PHE A 21 -1.03 -2.27 -4.41
C PHE A 21 0.49 -2.41 -4.59
N ASN A 22 0.93 -3.40 -5.37
CA ASN A 22 2.32 -3.54 -5.83
C ASN A 22 2.70 -2.62 -7.00
N LYS A 23 1.78 -1.75 -7.44
CA LYS A 23 1.96 -0.84 -8.59
C LYS A 23 1.35 0.53 -8.32
N VAL A 24 1.31 0.98 -7.06
CA VAL A 24 0.62 2.23 -6.68
C VAL A 24 1.26 3.44 -7.35
N GLU A 25 2.58 3.44 -7.55
CA GLU A 25 3.27 4.53 -8.24
C GLU A 25 2.89 4.65 -9.72
N LYS A 26 2.40 3.56 -10.33
CA LYS A 26 1.95 3.54 -11.73
C LYS A 26 0.52 4.06 -11.90
N ILE A 27 -0.16 4.42 -10.80
CA ILE A 27 -1.46 5.10 -10.88
C ILE A 27 -1.19 6.49 -11.46
N ASN A 28 -1.64 6.70 -12.70
CA ASN A 28 -1.43 7.95 -13.41
C ASN A 28 -2.33 9.05 -12.84
N ILE A 29 -1.87 9.72 -11.77
CA ILE A 29 -2.51 10.92 -11.20
C ILE A 29 -1.94 12.20 -11.83
N GLY A 30 -1.32 12.09 -13.02
CA GLY A 30 -0.90 13.16 -13.93
C GLY A 30 -0.22 14.38 -13.31
N PHE A 31 -1.03 15.31 -12.79
CA PHE A 31 -0.59 16.55 -12.16
C PHE A 31 -0.11 16.37 -10.71
N VAL A 32 -0.74 15.47 -9.96
CA VAL A 32 -0.51 15.31 -8.53
C VAL A 32 0.78 14.55 -8.28
N THR A 33 1.05 13.48 -9.04
CA THR A 33 2.34 12.79 -8.99
C THR A 33 3.47 13.74 -9.34
N LYS A 34 3.33 14.53 -10.42
CA LYS A 34 4.30 15.59 -10.77
C LYS A 34 4.49 16.62 -9.67
N PHE A 35 3.41 17.07 -9.04
CA PHE A 35 3.48 18.01 -7.91
C PHE A 35 4.18 17.40 -6.70
N LEU A 36 3.88 16.15 -6.34
CA LEU A 36 4.54 15.45 -5.23
C LEU A 36 6.02 15.19 -5.52
N PHE A 37 6.37 14.80 -6.74
CA PHE A 37 7.76 14.67 -7.16
C PHE A 37 8.49 16.00 -7.13
N TRP A 38 7.88 17.06 -7.66
CA TRP A 38 8.44 18.42 -7.60
C TRP A 38 8.59 18.91 -6.17
N LEU A 39 7.60 18.68 -5.31
CA LEU A 39 7.63 19.05 -3.91
C LEU A 39 8.72 18.26 -3.18
N ARG A 40 8.83 16.95 -3.42
CA ARG A 40 9.90 16.09 -2.91
C ARG A 40 11.27 16.62 -3.33
N GLU A 41 11.46 16.99 -4.58
CA GLU A 41 12.72 17.57 -5.06
C GLU A 41 13.00 18.97 -4.51
N LEU A 42 11.99 19.83 -4.41
CA LEU A 42 12.15 21.19 -3.87
C LEU A 42 12.58 21.13 -2.41
N ILE A 43 11.92 20.29 -1.62
CA ILE A 43 12.26 20.12 -0.21
C ILE A 43 13.60 19.38 -0.08
N GLY A 44 13.85 18.38 -0.93
CA GLY A 44 15.12 17.66 -0.96
C GLY A 44 16.32 18.58 -1.23
N ARG A 45 16.19 19.50 -2.19
CA ARG A 45 17.17 20.55 -2.48
C ARG A 45 17.31 21.56 -1.33
N ALA A 46 16.19 22.03 -0.78
CA ALA A 46 16.21 23.05 0.28
C ALA A 46 16.84 22.56 1.60
N MET A 47 16.82 21.26 1.86
CA MET A 47 17.25 20.69 3.14
C MET A 47 18.50 19.78 3.06
N GLY A 48 19.11 19.64 1.87
CA GLY A 48 20.31 18.83 1.65
C GLY A 48 20.06 17.32 1.78
N TRP A 49 18.93 16.84 1.28
CA TRP A 49 18.48 15.44 1.44
C TRP A 49 18.86 14.50 0.28
N ASP A 50 19.77 14.89 -0.60
CA ASP A 50 20.33 13.95 -1.57
C ASP A 50 21.32 12.99 -0.89
N ASP A 51 21.19 11.70 -1.25
CA ASP A 51 21.97 10.50 -0.92
C ASP A 51 22.56 10.32 0.49
N ASP A 52 22.00 9.39 1.27
CA ASP A 52 22.71 8.53 2.26
C ASP A 52 21.94 7.22 2.35
N LYS A 53 22.12 6.35 1.36
CA LYS A 53 21.49 5.02 1.35
C LYS A 53 21.98 4.14 2.51
N GLU A 54 23.20 4.35 3.00
CA GLU A 54 23.76 3.60 4.14
C GLU A 54 23.05 3.89 5.48
N LEU A 55 22.64 5.13 5.74
CA LEU A 55 21.85 5.46 6.94
C LEU A 55 20.43 4.87 6.86
N LEU A 56 19.91 4.64 5.66
CA LEU A 56 18.57 4.06 5.45
C LEU A 56 18.58 2.53 5.67
N GLU A 57 19.60 1.82 5.20
CA GLU A 57 19.74 0.36 5.40
C GLU A 57 19.95 -0.01 6.88
N SER A 58 20.74 0.78 7.63
CA SER A 58 20.98 0.52 9.06
C SER A 58 19.74 0.71 9.96
N ASN A 59 18.72 1.43 9.48
CA ASN A 59 17.49 1.68 10.22
C ASN A 59 16.34 0.73 9.86
N SER A 60 16.54 -0.19 8.91
CA SER A 60 15.51 -1.14 8.49
C SER A 60 15.17 -2.14 9.59
N TYR A 61 13.88 -2.44 9.71
CA TYR A 61 13.38 -3.40 10.70
C TYR A 61 13.46 -4.84 10.23
N ILE A 62 13.90 -5.09 9.00
CA ILE A 62 14.06 -6.44 8.46
C ILE A 62 14.98 -7.32 9.30
N SER A 63 16.06 -6.74 9.85
CA SER A 63 17.01 -7.44 10.71
C SER A 63 16.44 -7.79 12.09
N ARG A 64 15.33 -7.16 12.47
CA ARG A 64 14.63 -7.41 13.75
C ARG A 64 13.60 -8.53 13.67
N LEU A 65 13.27 -8.99 12.45
CA LEU A 65 12.42 -10.15 12.26
C LEU A 65 13.21 -11.42 12.61
N SER A 66 12.59 -12.29 13.42
CA SER A 66 13.09 -13.64 13.64
C SER A 66 13.05 -14.45 12.35
N ASP A 67 13.88 -15.49 12.27
CA ASP A 67 13.95 -16.32 11.07
C ASP A 67 12.65 -17.09 10.82
N ASP A 68 11.94 -17.49 11.89
CA ASP A 68 10.60 -18.09 11.81
C ASP A 68 9.59 -17.13 11.17
N GLN A 69 9.59 -15.86 11.57
CA GLN A 69 8.72 -14.83 10.99
C GLN A 69 9.00 -14.58 9.51
N LYS A 70 10.27 -14.66 9.09
CA LYS A 70 10.65 -14.55 7.68
C LYS A 70 10.22 -15.78 6.89
N ALA A 71 10.34 -16.98 7.48
CA ALA A 71 9.97 -18.24 6.84
C ALA A 71 8.45 -18.36 6.63
N ASP A 72 7.64 -17.85 7.57
CA ASP A 72 6.18 -17.87 7.50
C ASP A 72 5.60 -16.81 6.54
N SER A 73 6.44 -15.94 5.98
CA SER A 73 6.03 -14.88 5.06
C SER A 73 5.77 -15.43 3.65
N LEU A 74 4.58 -15.17 3.13
CA LEU A 74 4.14 -15.50 1.77
C LEU A 74 4.80 -14.65 0.68
N LEU A 75 5.39 -13.51 1.06
CA LEU A 75 6.26 -12.69 0.21
C LEU A 75 7.66 -12.66 0.82
N GLU A 76 8.68 -12.54 -0.01
CA GLU A 76 10.06 -12.51 0.48
C GLU A 76 10.29 -11.27 1.36
N SER A 77 10.70 -11.49 2.62
CA SER A 77 11.10 -10.42 3.52
C SER A 77 12.30 -9.68 2.93
N GLY A 78 12.16 -8.37 2.75
CA GLY A 78 13.14 -7.51 2.09
C GLY A 78 12.89 -7.26 0.62
N GLN A 79 11.92 -7.96 0.02
CA GLN A 79 11.51 -7.69 -1.35
C GLN A 79 11.11 -6.23 -1.50
N MET A 80 11.72 -5.55 -2.48
CA MET A 80 11.33 -4.20 -2.87
C MET A 80 10.12 -4.28 -3.81
N SER A 81 9.05 -3.61 -3.45
CA SER A 81 7.88 -3.35 -4.29
C SER A 81 7.70 -1.84 -4.41
N ASP A 82 8.13 -1.28 -5.55
CA ASP A 82 8.30 0.16 -5.73
C ASP A 82 9.19 0.76 -4.60
N ASP A 83 8.83 1.91 -4.01
CA ASP A 83 9.54 2.51 -2.87
C ASP A 83 9.27 1.82 -1.50
N THR A 84 8.58 0.67 -1.49
CA THR A 84 8.22 -0.06 -0.26
C THR A 84 9.00 -1.37 -0.14
N ARG A 85 9.70 -1.56 0.98
CA ARG A 85 10.32 -2.82 1.38
C ARG A 85 9.30 -3.68 2.12
N ILE A 86 9.02 -4.89 1.66
CA ILE A 86 8.12 -5.80 2.38
C ILE A 86 8.87 -6.35 3.61
N LEU A 87 8.31 -6.19 4.81
CA LEU A 87 8.84 -6.82 6.02
C LEU A 87 8.32 -8.24 6.15
N TYR A 88 7.01 -8.42 6.08
CA TYR A 88 6.36 -9.72 6.02
C TYR A 88 5.01 -9.61 5.30
N CYS A 89 4.52 -10.74 4.81
CA CYS A 89 3.17 -10.91 4.33
C CYS A 89 2.65 -12.26 4.84
N TYR A 90 1.72 -12.22 5.79
CA TYR A 90 1.02 -13.42 6.26
C TYR A 90 -0.26 -13.63 5.44
N LYS A 91 -1.06 -14.61 5.87
CA LYS A 91 -2.29 -15.01 5.19
C LYS A 91 -3.27 -13.84 5.00
N ASP A 92 -3.41 -12.97 5.98
CA ASP A 92 -4.42 -11.91 6.05
C ASP A 92 -3.80 -10.54 6.37
N GLU A 93 -2.48 -10.45 6.47
CA GLU A 93 -1.76 -9.25 6.88
C GLU A 93 -0.51 -9.04 6.02
N LEU A 94 -0.18 -7.79 5.72
CA LEU A 94 1.06 -7.39 5.07
C LEU A 94 1.61 -6.14 5.75
N LEU A 95 2.91 -6.15 6.03
CA LEU A 95 3.62 -4.99 6.54
C LEU A 95 4.72 -4.58 5.56
N GLY A 96 4.59 -3.38 5.01
CA GLY A 96 5.62 -2.69 4.26
C GLY A 96 6.35 -1.66 5.12
N GLU A 97 7.62 -1.45 4.83
CA GLU A 97 8.48 -0.43 5.39
C GLU A 97 8.93 0.51 4.26
N ILE A 98 8.77 1.81 4.48
CA ILE A 98 9.25 2.85 3.58
C ILE A 98 10.19 3.72 4.40
N ILE A 99 11.44 3.80 3.99
CA ILE A 99 12.45 4.63 4.66
C ILE A 99 12.98 5.65 3.66
N ASN A 100 12.84 6.92 3.98
CA ASN A 100 13.52 8.01 3.30
C ASN A 100 14.13 8.97 4.34
N LYS A 101 14.94 9.94 3.92
CA LYS A 101 15.60 10.90 4.83
C LYS A 101 14.61 11.77 5.65
N THR A 102 13.33 11.77 5.29
CA THR A 102 12.29 12.63 5.90
C THR A 102 11.34 11.89 6.84
N VAL A 103 11.00 10.66 6.46
CA VAL A 103 9.96 9.83 7.02
C VAL A 103 10.47 8.39 7.02
N HIS A 104 10.37 7.76 8.17
CA HIS A 104 10.38 6.30 8.29
C HIS A 104 8.94 5.90 8.57
N CYS A 105 8.28 5.23 7.64
CA CYS A 105 6.92 4.79 7.84
C CYS A 105 6.73 3.30 7.57
N PHE A 106 5.72 2.77 8.24
CA PHE A 106 5.28 1.39 8.14
C PHE A 106 3.86 1.42 7.59
N TRP A 107 3.66 0.68 6.51
CA TRP A 107 2.37 0.55 5.86
C TRP A 107 1.82 -0.85 6.14
N LEU A 108 0.82 -0.90 7.00
CA LEU A 108 0.10 -2.11 7.35
C LEU A 108 -1.14 -2.24 6.46
N MET A 109 -1.33 -3.42 5.90
CA MET A 109 -2.59 -3.84 5.30
C MET A 109 -3.08 -5.11 5.97
N ALA A 110 -4.35 -5.15 6.30
CA ALA A 110 -5.04 -6.32 6.81
C ALA A 110 -6.31 -6.58 6.01
N SER A 111 -6.64 -7.85 5.80
CA SER A 111 -7.82 -8.28 5.06
C SER A 111 -8.69 -9.16 5.95
N GLU A 112 -9.96 -8.80 6.09
CA GLU A 112 -10.94 -9.59 6.82
C GLU A 112 -11.99 -10.12 5.84
N LYS A 113 -12.32 -11.42 5.93
CA LYS A 113 -13.40 -12.00 5.11
C LYS A 113 -14.75 -11.50 5.63
N THR A 114 -15.59 -10.98 4.74
CA THR A 114 -16.97 -10.57 5.03
C THR A 114 -17.95 -11.48 4.29
N LYS A 115 -19.26 -11.33 4.57
CA LYS A 115 -20.30 -12.10 3.87
C LYS A 115 -20.35 -11.80 2.37
N ALA A 116 -19.97 -10.59 1.98
CA ALA A 116 -20.02 -10.12 0.60
C ALA A 116 -18.67 -10.20 -0.13
N GLY A 117 -17.57 -10.54 0.57
CA GLY A 117 -16.23 -10.59 0.00
C GLY A 117 -15.16 -10.32 1.05
N TYR A 118 -14.42 -9.22 0.92
CA TYR A 118 -13.31 -8.86 1.79
C TYR A 118 -13.36 -7.39 2.23
N ASN A 119 -12.99 -7.12 3.48
CA ASN A 119 -12.74 -5.77 3.97
C ASN A 119 -11.23 -5.56 4.15
N LEU A 120 -10.68 -4.58 3.43
CA LEU A 120 -9.28 -4.18 3.54
C LEU A 120 -9.11 -2.99 4.47
N ILE A 121 -8.32 -3.18 5.52
CA ILE A 121 -7.89 -2.14 6.43
C ILE A 121 -6.46 -1.76 6.04
N SER A 122 -6.21 -0.48 5.83
CA SER A 122 -4.88 0.05 5.53
C SER A 122 -4.53 1.13 6.55
N ALA A 123 -3.40 0.98 7.22
CA ALA A 123 -2.88 1.93 8.19
C ALA A 123 -1.44 2.31 7.86
N VAL A 124 -1.11 3.58 8.00
CA VAL A 124 0.26 4.07 7.82
C VAL A 124 0.73 4.64 9.16
N TYR A 125 1.74 4.02 9.75
CA TYR A 125 2.40 4.51 10.94
C TYR A 125 3.68 5.24 10.56
N VAL A 126 3.81 6.50 10.97
CA VAL A 126 5.01 7.31 10.70
C VAL A 126 5.83 7.43 11.97
N LYS A 127 7.03 6.86 11.95
CA LYS A 127 8.04 7.09 12.97
C LYS A 127 8.73 8.43 12.70
N ARG A 128 8.73 9.29 13.72
CA ARG A 128 9.45 10.57 13.66
C ARG A 128 10.95 10.29 13.60
N LEU A 129 11.59 10.68 12.49
CA LEU A 129 13.03 10.53 12.32
C LEU A 129 13.78 11.76 12.84
N ASN A 130 13.24 12.95 12.59
CA ASN A 130 13.84 14.22 12.99
C ASN A 130 12.77 15.30 13.26
N TRP A 131 13.20 16.51 13.61
CA TRP A 131 12.28 17.61 13.89
C TRP A 131 11.50 18.09 12.65
N ARG A 132 11.97 17.75 11.44
CA ARG A 132 11.39 18.15 10.16
C ARG A 132 10.25 17.22 9.72
N THR A 133 10.25 15.95 10.16
CA THR A 133 9.19 14.98 9.89
C THR A 133 7.77 15.53 10.11
N PRO A 134 7.41 16.15 11.25
CA PRO A 134 6.05 16.69 11.45
C PRO A 134 5.70 17.83 10.47
N ILE A 135 6.67 18.68 10.09
CA ILE A 135 6.45 19.76 9.12
C ILE A 135 6.17 19.17 7.73
N TYR A 136 6.96 18.19 7.32
CA TYR A 136 6.75 17.47 6.07
C TYR A 136 5.38 16.77 6.04
N MET A 137 5.02 16.07 7.12
CA MET A 137 3.73 15.40 7.22
C MET A 137 2.57 16.40 7.15
N ALA A 138 2.65 17.56 7.80
CA ALA A 138 1.62 18.58 7.74
C ALA A 138 1.38 19.09 6.30
N LEU A 139 2.43 19.15 5.48
CA LEU A 139 2.35 19.61 4.10
C LEU A 139 1.78 18.56 3.15
N VAL A 140 2.17 17.29 3.31
CA VAL A 140 1.78 16.20 2.40
C VAL A 140 0.43 15.56 2.77
N THR A 141 0.07 15.55 4.06
CA THR A 141 -1.17 14.91 4.55
C THR A 141 -2.45 15.40 3.87
N PRO A 142 -2.66 16.71 3.61
CA PRO A 142 -3.84 17.17 2.88
C PRO A 142 -3.95 16.54 1.50
N MET A 143 -2.86 16.49 0.73
CA MET A 143 -2.85 15.87 -0.59
C MET A 143 -3.14 14.37 -0.52
N LEU A 144 -2.58 13.69 0.49
CA LEU A 144 -2.85 12.27 0.74
C LEU A 144 -4.33 12.01 0.98
N LYS A 145 -4.93 12.76 1.90
CA LYS A 145 -6.33 12.57 2.31
C LYS A 145 -7.33 12.91 1.21
N TRP A 146 -7.12 14.02 0.50
CA TRP A 146 -8.14 14.57 -0.40
C TRP A 146 -8.01 14.11 -1.84
N ILE A 147 -6.81 13.67 -2.26
CA ILE A 147 -6.55 13.42 -3.69
C ILE A 147 -5.98 12.03 -3.89
N ILE A 148 -4.90 11.68 -3.19
CA ILE A 148 -4.15 10.45 -3.47
C ILE A 148 -4.95 9.24 -2.99
N TYR A 149 -5.37 9.19 -1.72
CA TYR A 149 -6.11 8.05 -1.20
C TYR A 149 -7.40 7.81 -1.99
N PRO A 150 -8.30 8.79 -2.20
CA PRO A 150 -9.51 8.55 -2.99
C PRO A 150 -9.23 7.99 -4.39
N SER A 151 -8.18 8.48 -5.06
CA SER A 151 -7.76 7.98 -6.38
C SER A 151 -7.28 6.52 -6.32
N ILE A 152 -6.43 6.19 -5.34
CA ILE A 152 -5.97 4.81 -5.10
C ILE A 152 -7.18 3.91 -4.83
N LEU A 153 -8.09 4.32 -3.94
CA LEU A 153 -9.25 3.51 -3.58
C LEU A 153 -10.14 3.25 -4.79
N LYS A 154 -10.33 4.26 -5.64
CA LYS A 154 -11.11 4.14 -6.88
C LYS A 154 -10.46 3.18 -7.87
N ASP A 155 -9.14 3.25 -8.05
CA ASP A 155 -8.43 2.35 -8.94
C ASP A 155 -8.43 0.91 -8.42
N VAL A 156 -8.20 0.71 -7.12
CA VAL A 156 -8.27 -0.59 -6.45
C VAL A 156 -9.65 -1.23 -6.65
N LYS A 157 -10.73 -0.50 -6.36
CA LYS A 157 -12.10 -0.99 -6.57
C LYS A 157 -12.36 -1.35 -8.04
N ARG A 158 -11.89 -0.52 -8.96
CA ARG A 158 -12.04 -0.77 -10.41
C ARG A 158 -11.29 -2.01 -10.87
N ARG A 159 -10.05 -2.23 -10.40
CA ARG A 159 -9.26 -3.43 -10.72
C ARG A 159 -9.92 -4.67 -10.13
N TRP A 160 -10.39 -4.57 -8.89
CA TRP A 160 -11.08 -5.66 -8.22
C TRP A 160 -12.36 -6.07 -8.94
N ALA A 161 -13.24 -5.13 -9.26
CA ALA A 161 -14.50 -5.42 -9.97
C ALA A 161 -14.28 -5.95 -11.40
N ARG A 162 -13.12 -5.66 -12.02
CA ARG A 162 -12.76 -6.24 -13.32
C ARG A 162 -12.36 -7.71 -13.18
N GLU A 163 -11.66 -8.06 -12.11
CA GLU A 163 -11.22 -9.44 -11.84
C GLU A 163 -12.36 -10.31 -11.31
N PHE A 164 -13.23 -9.72 -10.48
CA PHE A 164 -14.39 -10.36 -9.89
C PHE A 164 -15.64 -9.56 -10.24
N PRO A 165 -16.17 -9.69 -11.47
CA PRO A 165 -17.43 -9.06 -11.83
C PRO A 165 -18.55 -9.63 -10.96
N ASP A 166 -19.45 -8.76 -10.50
CA ASP A 166 -20.62 -9.16 -9.72
C ASP A 166 -21.48 -10.14 -10.53
N ASN A 167 -21.47 -11.41 -10.11
CA ASN A 167 -22.25 -12.47 -10.76
C ASN A 167 -23.77 -12.34 -10.49
N THR A 168 -24.18 -11.25 -9.86
CA THR A 168 -25.57 -10.90 -9.59
C THR A 168 -26.35 -10.65 -10.88
N ALA A 169 -25.68 -10.20 -11.95
CA ALA A 169 -26.29 -10.05 -13.27
C ALA A 169 -26.62 -11.41 -13.92
N ASP A 170 -25.70 -12.37 -13.86
CA ASP A 170 -25.90 -13.72 -14.42
C ASP A 170 -26.97 -14.50 -13.65
N LEU A 171 -27.04 -14.35 -12.32
CA LEU A 171 -28.09 -14.97 -11.50
C LEU A 171 -29.48 -14.39 -11.79
N GLN A 172 -29.60 -13.09 -12.09
CA GLN A 172 -30.88 -12.48 -12.47
C GLN A 172 -31.30 -12.89 -13.89
N ASP A 173 -30.35 -13.02 -14.82
CA ASP A 173 -30.62 -13.43 -16.20
C ASP A 173 -31.00 -14.93 -16.27
N GLU A 174 -30.43 -15.76 -15.40
CA GLU A 174 -30.77 -17.19 -15.28
C GLU A 174 -32.13 -17.43 -14.59
N LEU A 175 -32.49 -16.58 -13.61
CA LEU A 175 -33.83 -16.58 -13.00
C LEU A 175 -34.91 -16.02 -13.92
N ALA A 176 -34.58 -15.10 -14.84
CA ALA A 176 -35.50 -14.57 -15.84
C ALA A 176 -35.75 -15.54 -17.02
N ARG A 177 -34.90 -16.57 -17.18
CA ARG A 177 -35.03 -17.61 -18.21
C ARG A 177 -35.68 -18.91 -17.73
N ARG A 178 -36.02 -19.01 -16.44
CA ARG A 178 -36.83 -20.10 -15.85
C ARG A 178 -38.26 -19.67 -15.64
#